data_AF-A0A2P2JE46-F1
#
_entry.id   AF-A0A2P2JE46-F1
#
_cell.length_a   1.000
_cell.length_b   1.000
_cell.length_c   1.000
_cell.angle_alpha   90.00
_cell.angle_beta   90.00
_cell.angle_gamma   90.00
#
_symmetry.space_group_name_H-M   'P 1'
#
loop_
_entity.id
_entity.type
_entity.pdbx_description
1 polymer ?
#
loop_
_entity_poly.entity_id
_entity_poly.type
_entity_poly.pdbx_seq_one_letter_code
_entity_poly.pdbx_strand_id
1 'polypeptide(L)'
;MALQRRVLRLGKPPRRWKVPSFLNSIKRKIREVHIQGRPLNCETGMKSRFYGQDGEQYGVEELALQYYAGEGGGWHGVHTESGIWLTIFGLLMWDIIFSDVPNVFRNKFQTAPLDLESDSFYPARKSLLESRLQEIQDGKAEDILISSWETHSGIACRGVKWDQHSLPELCATVTCIGAPCLASLCRNLAQDYQNWSSGMPDLLLWRFHGEYRGEAKLVEVKGPRDRLSEQQRAWMLLLMDCGFDTEVCKVNHC
;
A
#
# COMPACT_ATOMS: atom_id res chain seq x y z
N MET A 1 -11.76 -9.58 -7.17
CA MET A 1 -11.38 -10.77 -6.37
C MET A 1 -12.57 -11.55 -5.79
N ALA A 2 -13.55 -10.88 -5.15
CA ALA A 2 -14.68 -11.54 -4.47
C ALA A 2 -15.46 -12.57 -5.33
N LEU A 3 -15.81 -12.21 -6.56
CA LEU A 3 -16.51 -13.10 -7.51
C LEU A 3 -15.68 -14.34 -7.84
N GLN A 4 -14.38 -14.19 -8.07
CA GLN A 4 -13.48 -15.30 -8.36
C GLN A 4 -13.38 -16.28 -7.17
N ARG A 5 -13.29 -15.77 -5.93
CA ARG A 5 -13.33 -16.62 -4.72
C ARG A 5 -14.69 -17.32 -4.57
N ARG A 6 -15.78 -16.63 -4.89
CA ARG A 6 -17.13 -17.21 -4.86
C ARG A 6 -17.27 -18.35 -5.88
N VAL A 7 -16.74 -18.18 -7.10
CA VAL A 7 -16.68 -19.22 -8.14
C VAL A 7 -15.94 -20.46 -7.61
N LEU A 8 -14.78 -20.28 -6.96
CA LEU A 8 -14.04 -21.41 -6.40
C LEU A 8 -14.74 -22.11 -5.23
N ARG A 9 -15.49 -21.36 -4.41
CA ARG A 9 -16.26 -21.92 -3.28
C ARG A 9 -17.49 -22.70 -3.75
N LEU A 10 -18.20 -22.17 -4.75
CA LEU A 10 -19.42 -22.76 -5.28
C LEU A 10 -19.17 -23.84 -6.32
N GLY A 11 -17.99 -23.83 -6.95
CA GLY A 11 -17.58 -24.85 -7.90
C GLY A 11 -17.46 -26.21 -7.21
N LYS A 12 -18.50 -27.06 -7.32
CA LYS A 12 -18.34 -28.51 -7.18
C LYS A 12 -17.73 -28.99 -8.50
N PRO A 13 -16.45 -29.36 -8.56
CA PRO A 13 -15.83 -29.68 -9.83
C PRO A 13 -16.48 -30.95 -10.40
N PRO A 14 -17.18 -30.91 -11.56
CA PRO A 14 -17.50 -32.13 -12.29
C PRO A 14 -16.19 -32.76 -12.77
N ARG A 15 -16.21 -34.04 -13.19
CA ARG A 15 -15.02 -34.76 -13.69
C ARG A 15 -14.20 -34.04 -14.79
N ARG A 16 -14.75 -32.96 -15.41
CA ARG A 16 -14.09 -32.12 -16.43
C ARG A 16 -14.08 -30.62 -16.08
N TRP A 17 -13.94 -30.26 -14.80
CA TRP A 17 -13.79 -28.84 -14.43
C TRP A 17 -12.44 -28.31 -14.92
N LYS A 18 -12.48 -27.34 -15.84
CA LYS A 18 -11.28 -26.57 -16.21
C LYS A 18 -10.95 -25.64 -15.06
N VAL A 19 -9.78 -25.85 -14.47
CA VAL A 19 -9.26 -25.01 -13.38
C VAL A 19 -9.11 -23.57 -13.89
N PRO A 20 -9.70 -22.56 -13.23
CA PRO A 20 -9.53 -21.18 -13.64
C PRO A 20 -8.07 -20.73 -13.52
N SER A 21 -7.60 -19.90 -14.46
CA SER A 21 -6.22 -19.38 -14.47
C SER A 21 -5.84 -18.63 -13.19
N PHE A 22 -6.82 -17.99 -12.54
CA PHE A 22 -6.63 -17.24 -11.29
C PHE A 22 -6.57 -18.13 -10.03
N LEU A 23 -6.70 -19.46 -10.14
CA LEU A 23 -6.73 -20.36 -8.98
C LEU A 23 -5.49 -20.19 -8.10
N ASN A 24 -4.31 -20.17 -8.69
CA ASN A 24 -3.05 -20.15 -7.96
C ASN A 24 -2.87 -18.83 -7.20
N SER A 25 -3.16 -17.70 -7.83
CA SER A 25 -3.14 -16.39 -7.19
C SER A 25 -4.12 -16.32 -6.02
N ILE A 26 -5.33 -16.88 -6.16
CA ILE A 26 -6.30 -16.89 -5.06
C ILE A 26 -5.88 -17.85 -3.93
N LYS A 27 -5.30 -18.99 -4.25
CA LYS A 27 -4.86 -19.97 -3.24
C LYS A 27 -3.51 -19.61 -2.60
N ARG A 28 -2.78 -18.63 -3.13
CA ARG A 28 -1.52 -18.15 -2.55
C ARG A 28 -1.76 -17.80 -1.09
N LYS A 29 -0.99 -18.44 -0.21
CA LYS A 29 -1.04 -18.20 1.22
C LYS A 29 -0.20 -16.97 1.51
N ILE A 30 -0.82 -16.02 2.19
CA ILE A 30 -0.13 -14.89 2.79
C ILE A 30 0.40 -15.37 4.13
N ARG A 31 1.64 -15.03 4.46
CA ARG A 31 2.24 -15.41 5.74
C ARG A 31 1.43 -14.78 6.88
N GLU A 32 1.20 -15.54 7.94
CA GLU A 32 0.55 -15.04 9.15
C GLU A 32 1.56 -15.08 10.30
N VAL A 33 1.62 -13.99 11.06
CA VAL A 33 2.41 -13.85 12.30
C VAL A 33 1.42 -13.61 13.43
N HIS A 34 1.68 -14.20 14.59
CA HIS A 34 0.82 -14.04 15.77
C HIS A 34 1.59 -13.35 16.87
N ILE A 35 1.01 -12.27 17.40
CA ILE A 35 1.55 -11.57 18.57
C ILE A 35 0.53 -11.63 19.71
N GLN A 36 1.04 -11.63 20.94
CA GLN A 36 0.20 -11.65 22.14
C GLN A 36 0.10 -10.23 22.68
N GLY A 37 -1.13 -9.75 22.88
CA GLY A 37 -1.40 -8.47 23.52
C GLY A 37 -2.21 -8.68 24.81
N ARG A 38 -1.87 -7.92 25.86
CA ARG A 38 -2.68 -7.84 27.08
C ARG A 38 -3.87 -6.91 26.86
N PRO A 39 -5.11 -7.42 26.79
CA PRO A 39 -6.26 -6.58 26.45
C PRO A 39 -6.63 -5.62 27.58
N LEU A 40 -6.93 -4.37 27.22
CA LEU A 40 -7.52 -3.37 28.10
C LEU A 40 -9.06 -3.44 28.11
N ASN A 41 -9.63 -3.81 26.97
CA ASN A 41 -11.07 -3.97 26.80
C ASN A 41 -11.38 -5.22 25.96
N CYS A 42 -12.46 -5.91 26.32
CA CYS A 42 -12.96 -7.08 25.60
C CYS A 42 -14.43 -6.91 25.19
N GLU A 43 -14.94 -5.67 25.21
CA GLU A 43 -16.33 -5.38 24.87
C GLU A 43 -16.56 -5.42 23.36
N THR A 44 -17.68 -6.05 22.97
CA THR A 44 -18.02 -6.22 21.56
C THR A 44 -18.53 -4.89 21.00
N GLY A 45 -17.86 -4.36 19.97
CA GLY A 45 -18.22 -3.09 19.33
C GLY A 45 -17.31 -1.91 19.67
N MET A 46 -16.38 -2.07 20.62
CA MET A 46 -15.33 -1.09 20.88
C MET A 46 -14.03 -1.43 20.12
N LYS A 47 -13.25 -0.41 19.75
CA LYS A 47 -11.89 -0.62 19.24
C LYS A 47 -11.06 -1.33 20.32
N SER A 48 -10.43 -2.44 19.95
CA SER A 48 -9.55 -3.18 20.84
C SER A 48 -8.34 -2.32 21.23
N ARG A 49 -8.06 -2.27 22.53
CA ARG A 49 -6.89 -1.61 23.10
C ARG A 49 -6.07 -2.62 23.88
N PHE A 50 -4.75 -2.43 23.86
CA PHE A 50 -3.79 -3.31 24.51
C PHE A 50 -2.78 -2.52 25.34
N TYR A 51 -2.22 -3.16 26.36
CA TYR A 51 -1.04 -2.62 27.04
C TYR A 51 0.21 -2.87 26.20
N GLY A 52 1.00 -1.81 26.00
CA GLY A 52 2.35 -1.89 25.43
C GLY A 52 3.36 -2.44 26.42
N GLN A 53 4.60 -2.68 25.94
CA GLN A 53 5.69 -3.17 26.80
C GLN A 53 6.11 -2.16 27.87
N ASP A 54 5.87 -0.89 27.63
CA ASP A 54 6.08 0.26 28.52
C ASP A 54 4.92 0.48 29.52
N GLY A 55 3.83 -0.29 29.40
CA GLY A 55 2.64 -0.13 30.23
C GLY A 55 1.63 0.90 29.74
N GLU A 56 1.88 1.56 28.60
CA GLU A 56 0.97 2.52 27.99
C GLU A 56 -0.15 1.85 27.18
N GLN A 57 -1.20 2.61 26.83
CA GLN A 57 -2.34 2.10 26.08
C GLN A 57 -2.18 2.31 24.57
N TYR A 58 -2.26 1.22 23.81
CA TYR A 58 -2.09 1.23 22.35
C TYR A 58 -3.28 0.62 21.60
N GLY A 59 -3.44 1.03 20.35
CA GLY A 59 -4.25 0.30 19.37
C GLY A 59 -3.54 -0.99 18.94
N VAL A 60 -4.19 -1.71 18.03
CA VAL A 60 -3.67 -2.99 17.52
C VAL A 60 -2.42 -2.76 16.67
N GLU A 61 -2.45 -1.68 15.91
CA GLU A 61 -1.45 -1.27 14.93
C GLU A 61 -0.19 -0.74 15.60
N GLU A 62 -0.31 0.06 16.66
CA GLU A 62 0.84 0.51 17.44
C GLU A 62 1.52 -0.64 18.20
N LEU A 63 0.76 -1.59 18.72
CA LEU A 63 1.32 -2.79 19.34
C LEU A 63 2.11 -3.63 18.32
N ALA A 64 1.59 -3.76 17.10
CA ALA A 64 2.30 -4.43 16.02
C ALA A 64 3.59 -3.68 15.64
N LEU A 65 3.56 -2.34 15.54
CA LEU A 65 4.76 -1.54 15.32
C LEU A 65 5.82 -1.75 16.41
N GLN A 66 5.44 -1.77 17.68
CA GLN A 66 6.36 -2.07 18.79
C GLN A 66 7.00 -3.45 18.63
N TYR A 67 6.21 -4.46 18.28
CA TYR A 67 6.72 -5.80 18.01
C TYR A 67 7.76 -5.79 16.89
N TYR A 68 7.46 -5.17 15.74
CA TYR A 68 8.38 -5.14 14.61
C TYR A 68 9.65 -4.32 14.86
N ALA A 69 9.55 -3.25 15.65
CA ALA A 69 10.72 -2.47 16.07
C ALA A 69 11.64 -3.27 17.03
N GLY A 70 11.08 -4.17 17.84
CA GLY A 70 11.84 -5.03 18.75
C GLY A 70 12.02 -6.45 18.22
N GLU A 71 11.37 -7.41 18.87
CA GLU A 71 11.49 -8.85 18.64
C GLU A 71 11.18 -9.30 17.20
N GLY A 72 10.36 -8.54 16.47
CA GLY A 72 9.99 -8.75 15.08
C GLY A 72 11.07 -8.37 14.07
N GLY A 73 12.23 -7.85 14.53
CA GLY A 73 13.44 -7.75 13.73
C GLY A 73 13.97 -6.35 13.46
N GLY A 74 13.71 -5.36 14.32
CA GLY A 74 14.35 -4.04 14.19
C GLY A 74 13.88 -3.23 12.98
N TRP A 75 12.59 -3.28 12.67
CA TRP A 75 12.00 -2.53 11.57
C TRP A 75 11.68 -1.09 11.97
N HIS A 76 11.87 -0.17 11.05
CA HIS A 76 11.19 1.12 11.08
C HIS A 76 9.85 0.98 10.36
N GLY A 77 8.86 1.78 10.72
CA GLY A 77 7.56 1.65 10.11
C GLY A 77 6.60 2.76 10.46
N VAL A 78 5.59 2.90 9.61
CA VAL A 78 4.49 3.85 9.81
C VAL A 78 3.15 3.16 9.66
N HIS A 79 2.19 3.58 10.47
CA HIS A 79 0.78 3.23 10.32
C HIS A 79 0.08 4.36 9.56
N THR A 80 -0.12 4.18 8.25
CA THR A 80 -0.65 5.26 7.39
C THR A 80 -1.74 4.80 6.42
N GLU A 81 -2.22 3.57 6.56
CA GLU A 81 -3.18 2.95 5.62
C GLU A 81 -2.75 3.19 4.15
N SER A 82 -3.56 3.90 3.37
CA SER A 82 -3.27 4.25 1.97
C SER A 82 -2.47 5.56 1.81
N GLY A 83 -2.30 6.35 2.88
CA GLY A 83 -1.76 7.71 2.84
C GLY A 83 -0.35 7.82 2.26
N ILE A 84 0.59 7.02 2.76
CA ILE A 84 1.98 7.05 2.28
C ILE A 84 2.07 6.66 0.80
N TRP A 85 1.32 5.63 0.40
CA TRP A 85 1.34 5.12 -0.97
C TRP A 85 0.76 6.11 -1.97
N LEU A 86 -0.34 6.77 -1.60
CA LEU A 86 -0.95 7.82 -2.43
C LEU A 86 -0.07 9.06 -2.51
N THR A 87 0.67 9.37 -1.43
CA THR A 87 1.66 10.44 -1.42
C THR A 87 2.82 10.13 -2.37
N ILE A 88 3.39 8.92 -2.28
CA ILE A 88 4.44 8.45 -3.21
C ILE A 88 3.95 8.51 -4.65
N PHE A 89 2.74 8.00 -4.95
CA PHE A 89 2.17 8.08 -6.29
C PHE A 89 2.03 9.52 -6.79
N GLY A 90 1.46 10.41 -5.97
CA GLY A 90 1.27 11.81 -6.34
C GLY A 90 2.59 12.53 -6.65
N LEU A 91 3.66 12.25 -5.89
CA LEU A 91 4.98 12.81 -6.12
C LEU A 91 5.67 12.20 -7.36
N LEU A 92 5.61 10.88 -7.52
CA LEU A 92 6.22 10.20 -8.67
C LEU A 92 5.53 10.47 -10.00
N MET A 93 4.25 10.88 -9.98
CA MET A 93 3.43 11.10 -11.18
C MET A 93 3.00 12.56 -11.34
N TRP A 94 3.59 13.50 -10.59
CA TRP A 94 3.08 14.87 -10.48
C TRP A 94 2.86 15.56 -11.83
N ASP A 95 3.90 15.65 -12.66
CA ASP A 95 3.86 16.26 -13.99
C ASP A 95 2.89 15.56 -14.96
N ILE A 96 2.62 14.28 -14.74
CA ILE A 96 1.67 13.50 -15.53
C ILE A 96 0.23 13.78 -15.06
N ILE A 97 0.00 13.82 -13.74
CA ILE A 97 -1.30 14.18 -13.15
C ILE A 97 -1.72 15.57 -13.64
N PHE A 98 -0.78 16.51 -13.70
CA PHE A 98 -1.00 17.89 -14.12
C PHE A 98 -0.66 18.17 -15.60
N SER A 99 -0.51 17.13 -16.43
CA SER A 99 -0.23 17.30 -17.87
C SER A 99 -1.39 17.99 -18.59
N ASP A 100 -1.09 18.69 -19.69
CA ASP A 100 -2.09 19.37 -20.51
C ASP A 100 -2.98 18.37 -21.28
N VAL A 101 -4.14 18.05 -20.72
CA VAL A 101 -5.19 17.25 -21.33
C VAL A 101 -6.47 18.10 -21.43
N PRO A 102 -7.13 18.16 -22.60
CA PRO A 102 -8.33 18.98 -22.76
C PRO A 102 -9.44 18.63 -21.76
N ASN A 103 -10.10 19.66 -21.22
CA ASN A 103 -11.31 19.58 -20.38
C ASN A 103 -11.17 18.92 -18.99
N VAL A 104 -9.99 18.46 -18.58
CA VAL A 104 -9.81 17.81 -17.26
C VAL A 104 -9.53 18.82 -16.14
N PHE A 105 -9.08 20.03 -16.48
CA PHE A 105 -8.97 21.17 -15.58
C PHE A 105 -9.90 22.29 -16.06
N ARG A 106 -10.93 22.60 -15.29
CA ARG A 106 -11.97 23.61 -15.58
C ARG A 106 -11.82 24.86 -14.73
N ASN A 107 -11.08 24.78 -13.62
CA ASN A 107 -10.79 25.93 -12.76
C ASN A 107 -9.45 25.77 -12.04
N LYS A 108 -8.94 26.89 -11.50
CA LYS A 108 -7.62 26.99 -10.84
C LYS A 108 -7.52 26.38 -9.43
N PHE A 109 -8.62 25.85 -8.89
CA PHE A 109 -8.68 25.32 -7.52
C PHE A 109 -8.73 23.78 -7.48
N GLN A 110 -8.64 23.13 -8.64
CA GLN A 110 -8.59 21.67 -8.71
C GLN A 110 -7.26 21.15 -8.19
N THR A 111 -7.34 20.12 -7.34
CA THR A 111 -6.19 19.41 -6.77
C THR A 111 -5.85 18.13 -7.53
N ALA A 112 -6.63 17.80 -8.57
CA ALA A 112 -6.43 16.69 -9.48
C ALA A 112 -7.26 16.94 -10.76
N PRO A 113 -6.89 16.29 -11.88
CA PRO A 113 -7.70 16.35 -13.09
C PRO A 113 -9.01 15.59 -12.88
N LEU A 114 -10.09 16.06 -13.53
CA LEU A 114 -11.43 15.46 -13.39
C LEU A 114 -11.50 14.00 -13.84
N ASP A 115 -10.53 13.55 -14.64
CA ASP A 115 -10.48 12.20 -15.16
C ASP A 115 -9.67 11.22 -14.28
N LEU A 116 -9.01 11.66 -13.20
CA LEU A 116 -8.13 10.81 -12.37
C LEU A 116 -8.81 9.51 -11.89
N GLU A 117 -10.07 9.61 -11.48
CA GLU A 117 -10.87 8.49 -10.97
C GLU A 117 -11.70 7.81 -12.09
N SER A 118 -11.29 7.97 -13.34
CA SER A 118 -12.01 7.42 -14.50
C SER A 118 -11.12 6.58 -15.41
N ASP A 119 -11.76 5.72 -16.20
CA ASP A 119 -11.10 4.84 -17.18
C ASP A 119 -10.36 5.61 -18.29
N SER A 120 -10.51 6.93 -18.40
CA SER A 120 -9.81 7.75 -19.41
C SER A 120 -8.46 8.28 -18.96
N PHE A 121 -8.15 8.33 -17.65
CA PHE A 121 -6.89 8.92 -17.16
C PHE A 121 -5.66 8.25 -17.78
N TYR A 122 -5.60 6.92 -17.67
CA TYR A 122 -4.46 6.15 -18.17
C TYR A 122 -4.36 6.17 -19.71
N PRO A 123 -5.43 5.90 -20.50
CA PRO A 123 -5.36 5.99 -21.96
C PRO A 123 -4.94 7.37 -22.47
N ALA A 124 -5.44 8.45 -21.86
CA ALA A 124 -5.12 9.82 -22.28
C ALA A 124 -3.63 10.18 -22.07
N ARG A 125 -2.97 9.53 -21.11
CA ARG A 125 -1.57 9.82 -20.71
C ARG A 125 -0.64 8.61 -20.89
N LYS A 126 -1.04 7.61 -21.68
CA LYS A 126 -0.37 6.30 -21.73
C LYS A 126 1.12 6.40 -22.06
N SER A 127 1.51 7.23 -23.01
CA SER A 127 2.92 7.41 -23.38
C SER A 127 3.75 8.00 -22.24
N LEU A 128 3.25 9.05 -21.58
CA LEU A 128 3.91 9.68 -20.44
C LEU A 128 4.03 8.71 -19.26
N LEU A 129 2.93 8.01 -18.95
CA LEU A 129 2.89 7.02 -17.87
C LEU A 129 3.88 5.88 -18.12
N GLU A 130 3.87 5.25 -19.29
CA GLU A 130 4.80 4.14 -19.56
C GLU A 130 6.26 4.59 -19.59
N SER A 131 6.55 5.82 -20.04
CA SER A 131 7.91 6.41 -19.93
C SER A 131 8.34 6.56 -18.47
N ARG A 132 7.48 7.17 -17.63
CA ARG A 132 7.76 7.35 -16.20
C ARG A 132 7.90 6.03 -15.46
N LEU A 133 7.06 5.05 -15.79
CA LEU A 133 7.17 3.71 -15.22
C LEU A 133 8.49 3.04 -15.59
N GLN A 134 9.02 3.28 -16.78
CA GLN A 134 10.36 2.82 -17.16
C GLN A 134 11.45 3.55 -16.38
N GLU A 135 11.36 4.87 -16.22
CA GLU A 135 12.31 5.65 -15.38
C GLU A 135 12.36 5.13 -13.93
N ILE A 136 11.19 4.80 -13.37
CA ILE A 136 11.08 4.18 -12.04
C ILE A 136 11.78 2.81 -12.03
N GLN A 137 11.55 1.98 -13.06
CA GLN A 137 12.23 0.68 -13.20
C GLN A 137 13.75 0.81 -13.30
N ASP A 138 14.23 1.88 -13.93
CA ASP A 138 15.66 2.20 -14.08
C ASP A 138 16.27 2.81 -12.81
N GLY A 139 15.51 2.89 -11.71
CA GLY A 139 16.01 3.32 -10.40
C GLY A 139 15.91 4.83 -10.12
N LYS A 140 15.23 5.61 -10.97
CA LYS A 140 15.11 7.08 -10.81
C LYS A 140 14.02 7.53 -9.84
N ALA A 141 13.36 6.60 -9.15
CA ALA A 141 12.20 6.91 -8.32
C ALA A 141 12.53 7.91 -7.19
N GLU A 142 13.68 7.73 -6.52
CA GLU A 142 14.12 8.64 -5.46
C GLU A 142 14.38 10.06 -6.00
N ASP A 143 15.10 10.19 -7.12
CA ASP A 143 15.39 11.47 -7.76
C ASP A 143 14.12 12.22 -8.17
N ILE A 144 13.16 11.50 -8.78
CA ILE A 144 11.86 12.07 -9.19
C ILE A 144 11.08 12.53 -7.96
N LEU A 145 11.07 11.74 -6.88
CA LEU A 145 10.38 12.07 -5.65
C LEU A 145 10.96 13.33 -5.01
N ILE A 146 12.29 13.41 -4.89
CA ILE A 146 12.99 14.57 -4.32
C ILE A 146 12.68 15.82 -5.15
N SER A 147 12.83 15.74 -6.48
CA SER A 147 12.58 16.87 -7.37
C SER A 147 11.13 17.36 -7.28
N SER A 148 10.15 16.43 -7.22
CA SER A 148 8.74 16.80 -7.05
C SER A 148 8.48 17.41 -5.68
N TRP A 149 9.10 16.89 -4.62
CA TRP A 149 8.96 17.44 -3.28
C TRP A 149 9.46 18.88 -3.20
N GLU A 150 10.70 19.12 -3.67
CA GLU A 150 11.33 20.44 -3.63
C GLU A 150 10.56 21.49 -4.45
N THR A 151 10.01 21.08 -5.60
CA THR A 151 9.31 21.99 -6.51
C THR A 151 7.88 22.28 -6.04
N HIS A 152 7.21 21.31 -5.42
CA HIS A 152 5.76 21.35 -5.22
C HIS A 152 5.30 21.32 -3.76
N SER A 153 6.23 21.32 -2.80
CA SER A 153 5.88 21.29 -1.37
C SER A 153 4.83 22.34 -1.01
N GLY A 154 3.79 21.90 -0.30
CA GLY A 154 2.66 22.73 0.12
C GLY A 154 1.58 22.95 -0.94
N ILE A 155 1.77 22.50 -2.19
CA ILE A 155 0.74 22.58 -3.24
C ILE A 155 -0.25 21.43 -3.09
N ALA A 156 -1.54 21.73 -3.09
CA ALA A 156 -2.56 20.71 -2.92
C ALA A 156 -2.65 19.74 -4.12
N CYS A 157 -2.42 18.46 -3.87
CA CYS A 157 -2.61 17.37 -4.83
C CYS A 157 -3.44 16.25 -4.20
N ARG A 158 -4.39 15.67 -4.94
CA ARG A 158 -5.17 14.51 -4.49
C ARG A 158 -4.23 13.37 -4.11
N GLY A 159 -4.42 12.83 -2.91
CA GLY A 159 -3.61 11.72 -2.38
C GLY A 159 -2.33 12.14 -1.64
N VAL A 160 -1.81 13.35 -1.86
CA VAL A 160 -0.58 13.83 -1.24
C VAL A 160 -0.86 14.43 0.13
N LYS A 161 -0.13 13.97 1.15
CA LYS A 161 -0.25 14.40 2.56
C LYS A 161 1.06 15.00 3.05
N TRP A 162 1.29 16.28 2.76
CA TRP A 162 2.51 16.99 3.11
C TRP A 162 2.85 16.98 4.61
N ASP A 163 1.84 17.10 5.47
CA ASP A 163 2.04 17.20 6.92
C ASP A 163 2.16 15.85 7.63
N GLN A 164 1.98 14.73 6.92
CA GLN A 164 2.01 13.38 7.50
C GLN A 164 3.33 12.65 7.29
N HIS A 165 4.13 13.11 6.33
CA HIS A 165 5.35 12.42 5.90
C HIS A 165 6.50 13.40 5.76
N SER A 166 7.72 12.94 6.04
CA SER A 166 8.93 13.71 5.78
C SER A 166 9.61 13.23 4.50
N LEU A 167 10.35 14.11 3.83
CA LEU A 167 11.13 13.74 2.65
C LEU A 167 12.09 12.56 2.93
N PRO A 168 12.88 12.55 4.03
CA PRO A 168 13.75 11.42 4.34
C PRO A 168 13.01 10.09 4.53
N GLU A 169 11.82 10.11 5.14
CA GLU A 169 10.96 8.93 5.26
C GLU A 169 10.50 8.42 3.91
N LEU A 170 10.02 9.32 3.04
CA LEU A 170 9.58 8.97 1.69
C LEU A 170 10.73 8.42 0.83
N CYS A 171 11.91 9.02 0.88
CA CYS A 171 13.10 8.48 0.20
C CYS A 171 13.45 7.09 0.74
N ALA A 172 13.53 6.93 2.06
CA ALA A 172 13.84 5.63 2.67
C ALA A 172 12.86 4.53 2.26
N THR A 173 11.56 4.83 2.25
CA THR A 173 10.52 3.89 1.83
C THR A 173 10.63 3.52 0.35
N VAL A 174 10.74 4.50 -0.55
CA VAL A 174 10.89 4.27 -2.00
C VAL A 174 12.12 3.41 -2.30
N THR A 175 13.25 3.70 -1.67
CA THR A 175 14.49 2.94 -1.85
C THR A 175 14.37 1.50 -1.33
N CYS A 176 13.69 1.29 -0.19
CA CYS A 176 13.47 -0.05 0.36
C CYS A 176 12.41 -0.85 -0.40
N ILE A 177 11.42 -0.20 -1.02
CA ILE A 177 10.33 -0.87 -1.73
C ILE A 177 10.83 -1.55 -3.02
N GLY A 178 11.78 -0.90 -3.69
CA GLY A 178 12.37 -1.37 -4.93
C GLY A 178 11.55 -1.01 -6.17
N ALA A 179 12.28 -0.83 -7.26
CA ALA A 179 11.78 -0.31 -8.53
C ALA A 179 10.61 -1.11 -9.16
N PRO A 180 10.63 -2.46 -9.23
CA PRO A 180 9.53 -3.22 -9.84
C PRO A 180 8.20 -3.05 -9.10
N CYS A 181 8.25 -3.02 -7.78
CA CYS A 181 7.08 -2.88 -6.93
C CYS A 181 6.47 -1.47 -7.05
N LEU A 182 7.30 -0.43 -7.01
CA LEU A 182 6.87 0.96 -7.23
C LEU A 182 6.23 1.16 -8.60
N ALA A 183 6.83 0.64 -9.66
CA ALA A 183 6.28 0.74 -11.00
C ALA A 183 4.93 0.02 -11.11
N SER A 184 4.80 -1.17 -10.52
CA SER A 184 3.53 -1.90 -10.48
C SER A 184 2.45 -1.13 -9.72
N LEU A 185 2.79 -0.60 -8.54
CA LEU A 185 1.88 0.22 -7.73
C LEU A 185 1.38 1.45 -8.51
N CYS A 186 2.31 2.20 -9.11
CA CYS A 186 1.94 3.40 -9.84
C CYS A 186 1.11 3.08 -11.09
N ARG A 187 1.38 1.96 -11.78
CA ARG A 187 0.57 1.52 -12.91
C ARG A 187 -0.86 1.20 -12.49
N ASN A 188 -1.05 0.46 -11.40
CA ASN A 188 -2.40 0.10 -10.93
C ASN A 188 -3.19 1.33 -10.48
N LEU A 189 -2.56 2.25 -9.75
CA LEU A 189 -3.20 3.52 -9.35
C LEU A 189 -3.53 4.42 -10.54
N ALA A 190 -2.68 4.45 -11.57
CA ALA A 190 -2.98 5.20 -12.78
C ALA A 190 -4.11 4.56 -13.60
N GLN A 191 -4.17 3.22 -13.66
CA GLN A 191 -5.21 2.52 -14.42
C GLN A 191 -6.60 2.62 -13.78
N ASP A 192 -6.68 2.60 -12.44
CA ASP A 192 -7.95 2.61 -11.72
C ASP A 192 -7.75 3.19 -10.31
N TYR A 193 -7.58 4.51 -10.25
CA TYR A 193 -7.31 5.21 -9.00
C TYR A 193 -8.44 4.97 -7.98
N GLN A 194 -9.70 5.03 -8.42
CA GLN A 194 -10.87 4.91 -7.54
C GLN A 194 -10.87 3.59 -6.75
N ASN A 195 -10.58 2.47 -7.41
CA ASN A 195 -10.63 1.17 -6.75
C ASN A 195 -9.33 0.84 -6.01
N TRP A 196 -8.18 1.36 -6.48
CA TRP A 196 -6.89 1.07 -5.86
C TRP A 196 -6.50 2.06 -4.75
N SER A 197 -7.10 3.24 -4.66
CA SER A 197 -6.76 4.25 -3.64
C SER A 197 -7.20 3.89 -2.21
N SER A 198 -7.73 2.70 -1.98
CA SER A 198 -8.19 2.23 -0.68
C SER A 198 -7.79 0.78 -0.41
N GLY A 199 -7.86 0.40 0.87
CA GLY A 199 -7.58 -0.96 1.32
C GLY A 199 -6.12 -1.35 1.21
N MET A 200 -5.19 -0.38 1.20
CA MET A 200 -3.79 -0.67 1.47
C MET A 200 -3.64 -1.25 2.89
N PRO A 201 -2.70 -2.19 3.08
CA PRO A 201 -2.42 -2.70 4.42
C PRO A 201 -1.89 -1.63 5.37
N ASP A 202 -2.16 -1.84 6.65
CA ASP A 202 -2.03 -0.81 7.69
C ASP A 202 -0.59 -0.29 7.84
N LEU A 203 0.38 -1.19 7.86
CA LEU A 203 1.79 -0.85 8.14
C LEU A 203 2.67 -1.03 6.91
N LEU A 204 3.42 0.01 6.59
CA LEU A 204 4.61 -0.08 5.74
C LEU A 204 5.84 -0.05 6.62
N LEU A 205 6.60 -1.13 6.58
CA LEU A 205 7.83 -1.33 7.34
C LEU A 205 9.03 -1.32 6.39
N TRP A 206 10.15 -0.79 6.86
CA TRP A 206 11.42 -0.83 6.12
C TRP A 206 12.61 -0.90 7.07
N ARG A 207 13.72 -1.44 6.56
CA ARG A 207 15.02 -1.41 7.24
C ARG A 207 16.15 -1.48 6.24
N PHE A 208 17.29 -0.90 6.62
CA PHE A 208 18.53 -0.97 5.85
C PHE A 208 19.48 -1.99 6.47
N HIS A 209 20.12 -2.77 5.62
CA HIS A 209 21.24 -3.66 5.93
C HIS A 209 22.51 -3.04 5.36
N GLY A 210 23.17 -2.21 6.16
CA GLY A 210 24.29 -1.38 5.69
C GLY A 210 23.82 -0.22 4.79
N GLU A 211 24.71 0.34 3.98
CA GLU A 211 24.44 1.56 3.20
C GLU A 211 23.63 1.32 1.92
N TYR A 212 23.70 0.12 1.33
CA TYR A 212 23.24 -0.11 -0.06
C TYR A 212 22.07 -1.10 -0.20
N ARG A 213 21.60 -1.70 0.89
CA ARG A 213 20.57 -2.75 0.83
C ARG A 213 19.42 -2.45 1.78
N GLY A 214 18.35 -1.88 1.24
CA GLY A 214 17.06 -1.77 1.93
C GLY A 214 16.19 -3.01 1.71
N GLU A 215 15.29 -3.26 2.65
CA GLU A 215 14.12 -4.10 2.40
C GLU A 215 12.88 -3.49 3.05
N ALA A 216 11.74 -3.71 2.40
CA ALA A 216 10.44 -3.27 2.88
C ALA A 216 9.49 -4.45 3.04
N LYS A 217 8.56 -4.29 3.97
CA LYS A 217 7.55 -5.29 4.33
C LYS A 217 6.22 -4.59 4.55
N LEU A 218 5.16 -5.19 4.01
CA LEU A 218 3.80 -4.71 4.14
C LEU A 218 3.05 -5.61 5.10
N VAL A 219 2.50 -5.02 6.17
CA VAL A 219 1.80 -5.77 7.20
C VAL A 219 0.37 -5.28 7.31
N GLU A 220 -0.55 -6.21 7.15
CA GLU A 220 -1.94 -6.00 7.55
C GLU A 220 -2.10 -6.46 9.00
N VAL A 221 -2.58 -5.58 9.87
CA VAL A 221 -2.81 -5.90 11.28
C VAL A 221 -4.27 -6.28 11.47
N LYS A 222 -4.51 -7.41 12.13
CA LYS A 222 -5.86 -7.90 12.42
C LYS A 222 -6.03 -8.18 13.90
N GLY A 223 -7.06 -7.58 14.47
CA GLY A 223 -7.54 -7.96 15.78
C GLY A 223 -8.09 -9.40 15.79
N PRO A 224 -8.38 -9.93 16.98
CA PRO A 224 -8.77 -11.33 17.19
C PRO A 224 -9.99 -11.81 16.38
N ARG A 225 -10.88 -10.87 16.02
CA ARG A 225 -12.13 -11.15 15.30
C ARG A 225 -12.14 -10.63 13.86
N ASP A 226 -11.07 -9.94 13.46
CA ASP A 226 -11.02 -9.26 12.18
C ASP A 226 -10.55 -10.20 11.07
N ARG A 227 -10.99 -9.90 9.85
CA ARG A 227 -10.63 -10.66 8.65
C ARG A 227 -10.09 -9.72 7.60
N LEU A 228 -9.17 -10.26 6.79
CA LEU A 228 -8.64 -9.57 5.62
C LEU A 228 -9.78 -9.23 4.65
N SER A 229 -9.90 -7.97 4.28
CA SER A 229 -10.84 -7.54 3.25
C SER A 229 -10.38 -8.05 1.87
N GLU A 230 -11.30 -8.08 0.90
CA GLU A 230 -10.95 -8.49 -0.47
C GLU A 230 -10.00 -7.51 -1.15
N GLN A 231 -10.08 -6.22 -0.80
CA GLN A 231 -9.22 -5.17 -1.34
C GLN A 231 -7.80 -5.27 -0.77
N GLN A 232 -7.67 -5.43 0.55
CA GLN A 232 -6.38 -5.67 1.21
C GLN A 232 -5.69 -6.91 0.63
N ARG A 233 -6.46 -7.97 0.43
CA ARG A 233 -5.95 -9.18 -0.21
C ARG A 233 -5.49 -8.95 -1.64
N ALA A 234 -6.20 -8.12 -2.41
CA ALA A 234 -5.81 -7.79 -3.78
C ALA A 234 -4.47 -7.04 -3.80
N TRP A 235 -4.31 -6.04 -2.93
CA TRP A 235 -3.06 -5.31 -2.76
C TRP A 235 -1.90 -6.23 -2.37
N MET A 236 -2.07 -7.06 -1.35
CA MET A 236 -1.01 -7.97 -0.91
C MET A 236 -0.59 -8.92 -2.02
N LEU A 237 -1.54 -9.54 -2.74
CA LEU A 237 -1.22 -10.46 -3.83
C LEU A 237 -0.50 -9.76 -5.00
N LEU A 238 -0.93 -8.55 -5.36
CA LEU A 238 -0.29 -7.76 -6.41
C LEU A 238 1.18 -7.45 -6.06
N LEU A 239 1.44 -7.05 -4.82
CA LEU A 239 2.80 -6.67 -4.38
C LEU A 239 3.68 -7.92 -4.19
N MET A 240 3.11 -9.04 -3.73
CA MET A 240 3.79 -10.34 -3.69
C MET A 240 4.20 -10.85 -5.08
N ASP A 241 3.47 -10.50 -6.14
CA ASP A 241 3.84 -10.83 -7.53
C ASP A 241 5.05 -10.00 -7.99
N CYS A 242 5.30 -8.85 -7.33
CA CYS A 242 6.46 -7.99 -7.56
C CYS A 242 7.65 -8.33 -6.65
N GLY A 243 7.56 -9.41 -5.86
CA GLY A 243 8.60 -9.82 -4.91
C GLY A 243 8.58 -9.10 -3.57
N PHE A 244 7.55 -8.29 -3.30
CA PHE A 244 7.41 -7.59 -2.02
C PHE A 244 7.05 -8.54 -0.88
N ASP A 245 7.64 -8.35 0.30
CA ASP A 245 7.31 -9.16 1.48
C ASP A 245 6.00 -8.66 2.09
N THR A 246 5.03 -9.56 2.26
CA THR A 246 3.71 -9.22 2.79
C THR A 246 3.28 -10.24 3.84
N GLU A 247 2.68 -9.77 4.92
CA GLU A 247 2.17 -10.64 5.97
C GLU A 247 0.94 -10.07 6.69
N VAL A 248 0.21 -10.96 7.35
CA VAL A 248 -0.89 -10.58 8.24
C VAL A 248 -0.43 -10.79 9.68
N CYS A 249 -0.38 -9.71 10.46
CA CYS A 249 -0.11 -9.77 11.89
C CYS A 249 -1.43 -9.91 12.65
N LYS A 250 -1.62 -11.05 13.32
CA LYS A 250 -2.80 -11.32 14.16
C LYS A 250 -2.47 -11.06 15.61
N VAL A 251 -3.18 -10.10 16.19
CA VAL A 251 -3.07 -9.81 17.62
C VAL A 251 -4.07 -10.65 18.37
N ASN A 252 -3.56 -11.56 19.18
CA ASN A 252 -4.35 -12.42 20.05
C ASN A 252 -4.37 -11.86 21.47
N HIS A 253 -5.43 -12.17 22.20
CA HIS A 253 -5.44 -11.97 23.65
C HIS A 253 -4.50 -13.01 24.28
N CYS A 254 -3.64 -12.56 25.20
CA CYS A 254 -2.86 -13.43 26.07
C CYS A 254 -3.74 -14.22 27.06
#